data_AF-A0A8B9V165-F1
#
_entry.id   AF-A0A8B9V165-F1
#
_cell.length_a   1.000
_cell.length_b   1.000
_cell.length_c   1.000
_cell.angle_alpha   90.00
_cell.angle_beta   90.00
_cell.angle_gamma   90.00
#
_symmetry.space_group_name_H-M   'P 1'
#
loop_
_entity.id
_entity.type
_entity.pdbx_description
1 polymer ?
#
loop_
_entity_poly.entity_id
_entity_poly.type
_entity_poly.pdbx_seq_one_letter_code
_entity_poly.pdbx_strand_id
1 'polypeptide(L)'
;KHSGCNNAPSNVPLGTLSILLVTASLYFIYSALEEEIERNKDNPVYAPVYFPAELHRKAALEEDLKYFYGRNWREEIPCPEATQKYVERLHYVGRNHPELLVAHAYTRYLGDLSGGQVLKKIAQKALQLPSTGEGLAFFTFDGVSNATKFKQLYRSRMNALEMDLATKKRVLEEAKKAFLLNIQVFEALQELVSKSQENGHLVQPKADLRARSVNKSYEHGKTFLKAVLHLLASADHELGIAQATEAIPFYADLLTEVGVGSDVYRRDWFP
;
A
#
# COMPACT_ATOMS: atom_id res chain seq x y z
N LYS A 1 -30.10 -8.26 2.95
CA LYS A 1 -29.95 -8.39 1.48
C LYS A 1 -28.45 -8.45 1.21
N HIS A 2 -27.94 -9.63 0.82
CA HIS A 2 -26.51 -9.89 0.65
C HIS A 2 -26.07 -9.28 -0.69
N SER A 3 -25.27 -8.21 -0.66
CA SER A 3 -24.65 -7.61 -1.84
C SER A 3 -23.49 -8.50 -2.29
N GLY A 4 -23.63 -9.06 -3.49
CA GLY A 4 -22.73 -10.05 -4.07
C GLY A 4 -21.33 -9.52 -4.32
N CYS A 5 -20.34 -10.35 -3.98
CA CYS A 5 -18.97 -10.20 -4.43
C CYS A 5 -18.92 -10.38 -5.95
N ASN A 6 -18.60 -9.32 -6.69
CA ASN A 6 -18.30 -9.44 -8.11
C ASN A 6 -16.85 -9.94 -8.28
N ASN A 7 -16.69 -10.95 -9.15
CA ASN A 7 -15.37 -11.42 -9.58
C ASN A 7 -14.67 -10.35 -10.42
N ALA A 8 -13.34 -10.36 -10.42
CA ALA A 8 -12.50 -9.44 -11.18
C ALA A 8 -12.90 -9.34 -12.67
N PRO A 9 -12.73 -8.16 -13.30
CA PRO A 9 -13.12 -7.93 -14.70
C PRO A 9 -12.45 -8.93 -15.65
N SER A 10 -13.27 -9.60 -16.46
CA SER A 10 -12.96 -10.85 -17.17
C SER A 10 -12.01 -10.73 -18.38
N ASN A 11 -11.32 -9.61 -18.57
CA ASN A 11 -10.49 -9.37 -19.77
C ASN A 11 -9.28 -8.44 -19.55
N VAL A 12 -8.85 -8.27 -18.29
CA VAL A 12 -7.73 -7.40 -17.95
C VAL A 12 -6.42 -8.20 -17.95
N PRO A 13 -5.34 -7.73 -18.63
CA PRO A 13 -4.02 -8.37 -18.55
C PRO A 13 -3.58 -8.54 -17.09
N LEU A 14 -2.95 -9.66 -16.74
CA LEU A 14 -2.68 -9.98 -15.32
C LEU A 14 -1.76 -9.01 -14.60
N GLY A 15 -0.81 -8.38 -15.30
CA GLY A 15 -0.02 -7.29 -14.72
C GLY A 15 -0.87 -6.06 -14.40
N THR A 16 -1.94 -5.85 -15.17
CA THR A 16 -2.94 -4.83 -14.89
C THR A 16 -3.83 -5.25 -13.72
N LEU A 17 -4.23 -6.53 -13.63
CA LEU A 17 -5.04 -7.04 -12.52
C LEU A 17 -4.40 -6.79 -11.15
N SER A 18 -3.09 -7.01 -10.99
CA SER A 18 -2.42 -6.77 -9.71
C SER A 18 -2.49 -5.30 -9.27
N ILE A 19 -2.29 -4.36 -10.20
CA ILE A 19 -2.30 -2.93 -9.86
C ILE A 19 -3.73 -2.45 -9.60
N LEU A 20 -4.71 -2.96 -10.34
CA LEU A 20 -6.12 -2.67 -10.09
C LEU A 20 -6.59 -3.15 -8.72
N LEU A 21 -6.21 -4.37 -8.33
CA LEU A 21 -6.53 -4.93 -7.02
C LEU A 21 -5.85 -4.16 -5.89
N VAL A 22 -4.57 -3.81 -6.04
CA VAL A 22 -3.87 -2.96 -5.06
C VAL A 22 -4.55 -1.60 -4.94
N THR A 23 -4.86 -0.94 -6.05
CA THR A 23 -5.51 0.39 -6.05
C THR A 23 -6.87 0.34 -5.36
N ALA A 24 -7.67 -0.70 -5.63
CA ALA A 24 -8.94 -0.94 -4.95
C ALA A 24 -8.78 -1.16 -3.44
N SER A 25 -7.86 -2.03 -3.01
CA SER A 25 -7.60 -2.27 -1.58
C SER A 25 -7.11 -1.00 -0.87
N LEU A 26 -6.22 -0.23 -1.50
CA LEU A 26 -5.75 1.03 -0.95
C LEU A 26 -6.89 2.04 -0.82
N TYR A 27 -7.79 2.14 -1.80
CA TYR A 27 -8.97 3.01 -1.68
C TYR A 27 -9.79 2.74 -0.42
N PHE A 28 -10.05 1.47 -0.10
CA PHE A 28 -10.78 1.12 1.13
C PHE A 28 -9.98 1.46 2.39
N ILE A 29 -8.68 1.13 2.42
CA ILE A 29 -7.79 1.40 3.56
C ILE A 29 -7.68 2.91 3.83
N TYR A 30 -7.38 3.73 2.82
CA TYR A 30 -7.27 5.18 2.98
C TYR A 30 -8.62 5.83 3.25
N SER A 31 -9.71 5.33 2.68
CA SER A 31 -11.05 5.85 3.02
C SER A 31 -11.36 5.68 4.50
N ALA A 32 -11.04 4.52 5.08
CA ALA A 32 -11.25 4.25 6.50
C ALA A 32 -10.27 5.03 7.39
N LEU A 33 -8.99 5.05 7.02
CA LEU A 33 -7.97 5.82 7.74
C LEU A 33 -8.34 7.30 7.79
N GLU A 34 -8.69 7.90 6.64
CA GLU A 34 -8.98 9.32 6.53
C GLU A 34 -10.33 9.70 7.16
N GLU A 35 -11.31 8.80 7.17
CA GLU A 35 -12.54 8.99 7.96
C GLU A 35 -12.20 9.10 9.46
N GLU A 36 -11.36 8.21 9.97
CA GLU A 36 -10.99 8.21 11.38
C GLU A 36 -10.01 9.33 11.74
N ILE A 37 -9.19 9.80 10.80
CA ILE A 37 -8.41 11.03 10.92
C ILE A 37 -9.34 12.24 11.06
N GLU A 38 -10.33 12.39 10.17
CA GLU A 38 -11.28 13.49 10.24
C GLU A 38 -12.09 13.47 11.55
N ARG A 39 -12.43 12.28 12.05
CA ARG A 39 -13.09 12.12 13.37
C ARG A 39 -12.23 12.65 14.51
N ASN A 40 -10.90 12.51 14.42
CA ASN A 40 -9.95 12.81 15.48
C ASN A 40 -9.08 14.04 15.22
N LYS A 41 -9.41 14.87 14.21
CA LYS A 41 -8.56 15.98 13.76
C LYS A 41 -8.31 17.04 14.84
N ASP A 42 -9.26 17.23 15.75
CA ASP A 42 -9.18 18.19 16.86
C ASP A 42 -8.74 17.51 18.17
N ASN A 43 -8.57 16.19 18.18
CA ASN A 43 -8.13 15.44 19.36
C ASN A 43 -6.63 15.67 19.60
N PRO A 44 -6.19 16.14 20.77
CA PRO A 44 -4.77 16.44 21.05
C PRO A 44 -3.81 15.28 20.79
N VAL A 45 -4.28 14.03 20.88
CA VAL A 45 -3.47 12.83 20.63
C VAL A 45 -3.15 12.60 19.15
N TYR A 46 -3.76 13.36 18.23
CA TYR A 46 -3.55 13.27 16.78
C TYR A 46 -3.40 14.62 16.07
N ALA A 47 -4.07 15.67 16.52
CA ALA A 47 -4.08 17.02 15.93
C ALA A 47 -2.71 17.51 15.39
N PRO A 48 -1.59 17.35 16.14
CA PRO A 48 -0.27 17.79 15.66
C PRO A 48 0.21 17.17 14.33
N VAL A 49 -0.32 16.01 13.94
CA VAL A 49 0.02 15.29 12.71
C VAL A 49 -1.09 15.35 11.64
N TYR A 50 -2.08 16.23 11.80
CA TYR A 50 -3.16 16.41 10.83
C TYR A 50 -2.70 17.26 9.62
N PHE A 51 -2.44 16.60 8.49
CA PHE A 51 -1.96 17.20 7.23
C PHE A 51 -2.81 16.76 6.02
N PRO A 52 -4.10 17.14 5.95
CA PRO A 52 -5.01 16.63 4.92
C PRO A 52 -4.64 17.07 3.51
N ALA A 53 -4.21 18.33 3.34
CA ALA A 53 -3.88 18.89 2.03
C ALA A 53 -2.63 18.23 1.42
N GLU A 54 -1.69 17.83 2.27
CA GLU A 54 -0.43 17.23 1.86
C GLU A 54 -0.52 15.71 1.73
N LEU A 55 -1.25 15.03 2.62
CA LEU A 55 -1.18 13.58 2.77
C LEU A 55 -2.42 12.80 2.36
N HIS A 56 -3.64 13.36 2.40
CA HIS A 56 -4.83 12.56 2.09
C HIS A 56 -4.78 12.03 0.66
N ARG A 57 -5.07 10.74 0.50
CA ARG A 57 -4.96 9.94 -0.73
C ARG A 57 -6.30 9.51 -1.27
N LYS A 58 -7.40 9.56 -0.50
CA LYS A 58 -8.71 9.09 -0.96
C LYS A 58 -9.12 9.72 -2.28
N ALA A 59 -9.04 11.04 -2.41
CA ALA A 59 -9.42 11.74 -3.65
C ALA A 59 -8.60 11.28 -4.86
N ALA A 60 -7.28 11.16 -4.69
CA ALA A 60 -6.38 10.65 -5.73
C ALA A 60 -6.70 9.20 -6.12
N LEU A 61 -7.04 8.34 -5.14
CA LEU A 61 -7.46 6.96 -5.39
C LEU A 61 -8.81 6.90 -6.13
N GLU A 62 -9.74 7.81 -5.84
CA GLU A 62 -11.00 7.90 -6.60
C GLU A 62 -10.76 8.30 -8.07
N GLU A 63 -9.78 9.16 -8.35
CA GLU A 63 -9.37 9.50 -9.72
C GLU A 63 -8.75 8.30 -10.44
N ASP A 64 -7.81 7.62 -9.79
CA ASP A 64 -7.18 6.42 -10.34
C ASP A 64 -8.22 5.32 -10.63
N LEU A 65 -9.17 5.09 -9.70
CA LEU A 65 -10.24 4.11 -9.90
C LEU A 65 -11.21 4.49 -11.01
N LYS A 66 -11.57 5.78 -11.16
CA LYS A 66 -12.36 6.26 -12.30
C LYS A 66 -11.62 6.05 -13.63
N TYR A 67 -10.31 6.25 -13.65
CA TYR A 67 -9.49 6.01 -14.83
C TYR A 67 -9.50 4.53 -15.23
N PHE A 68 -9.36 3.64 -14.24
CA PHE A 68 -9.23 2.20 -14.50
C PHE A 68 -10.54 1.44 -14.71
N TYR A 69 -11.59 1.74 -13.92
CA TYR A 69 -12.87 1.04 -13.94
C TYR A 69 -14.00 1.87 -14.56
N GLY A 70 -13.74 3.11 -14.95
CA GLY A 70 -14.75 3.99 -15.51
C GLY A 70 -15.72 4.55 -14.46
N ARG A 71 -16.92 4.96 -14.90
CA ARG A 71 -17.86 5.72 -14.06
C ARG A 71 -18.48 4.89 -12.91
N ASN A 72 -18.63 3.59 -13.09
CA ASN A 72 -19.27 2.67 -12.14
C ASN A 72 -18.23 1.93 -11.27
N TRP A 73 -17.06 2.53 -11.09
CA TRP A 73 -15.96 1.89 -10.37
C TRP A 73 -16.33 1.48 -8.93
N ARG A 74 -17.23 2.22 -8.27
CA ARG A 74 -17.63 1.95 -6.87
C ARG A 74 -18.33 0.60 -6.72
N GLU A 75 -19.08 0.18 -7.73
CA GLU A 75 -19.83 -1.08 -7.76
C GLU A 75 -18.97 -2.27 -8.25
N GLU A 76 -17.83 -1.99 -8.87
CA GLU A 76 -16.98 -2.98 -9.54
C GLU A 76 -15.72 -3.35 -8.76
N ILE A 77 -15.23 -2.46 -7.89
CA ILE A 77 -13.99 -2.72 -7.14
C ILE A 77 -14.17 -3.85 -6.11
N PRO A 78 -13.26 -4.84 -6.08
CA PRO A 78 -13.31 -5.89 -5.08
C PRO A 78 -12.74 -5.39 -3.74
N CYS A 79 -13.27 -5.92 -2.64
CA CYS A 79 -12.74 -5.70 -1.29
C CYS A 79 -12.37 -7.06 -0.67
N PRO A 80 -11.12 -7.53 -0.83
CA PRO A 80 -10.66 -8.79 -0.27
C PRO A 80 -10.79 -8.81 1.26
N GLU A 81 -10.96 -10.01 1.84
CA GLU A 81 -11.13 -10.19 3.30
C GLU A 81 -9.99 -9.55 4.11
N ALA A 82 -8.74 -9.70 3.66
CA ALA A 82 -7.59 -9.06 4.32
C ALA A 82 -7.69 -7.52 4.33
N THR A 83 -8.27 -6.92 3.28
CA THR A 83 -8.52 -5.48 3.20
C THR A 83 -9.61 -5.07 4.19
N GLN A 84 -10.69 -5.86 4.28
CA GLN A 84 -11.78 -5.62 5.24
C GLN A 84 -11.26 -5.67 6.69
N LYS A 85 -10.44 -6.67 7.04
CA LYS A 85 -9.80 -6.77 8.37
C LYS A 85 -8.97 -5.53 8.73
N TYR A 86 -8.26 -4.97 7.75
CA TYR A 86 -7.52 -3.73 7.95
C TYR A 86 -8.49 -2.55 8.19
N VAL A 87 -9.48 -2.38 7.33
CA VAL A 87 -10.53 -1.35 7.48
C VAL A 87 -11.20 -1.41 8.85
N GLU A 88 -11.59 -2.61 9.30
CA GLU A 88 -12.16 -2.84 10.62
C GLU A 88 -11.21 -2.41 11.75
N ARG A 89 -9.91 -2.72 11.63
CA ARG A 89 -8.93 -2.29 12.62
C ARG A 89 -8.79 -0.77 12.67
N LEU A 90 -8.78 -0.09 11.52
CA LEU A 90 -8.71 1.37 11.44
C LEU A 90 -9.90 2.02 12.15
N HIS A 91 -11.12 1.57 11.85
CA HIS A 91 -12.32 2.04 12.54
C HIS A 91 -12.30 1.75 14.05
N TYR A 92 -11.83 0.57 14.45
CA TYR A 92 -11.70 0.23 15.86
C TYR A 92 -10.73 1.17 16.58
N VAL A 93 -9.55 1.41 15.99
CA VAL A 93 -8.52 2.30 16.56
C VAL A 93 -9.04 3.75 16.61
N GLY A 94 -9.55 4.28 15.50
CA GLY A 94 -10.05 5.65 15.43
C GLY A 94 -11.17 5.97 16.43
N ARG A 95 -12.03 4.99 16.74
CA ARG A 95 -13.16 5.17 17.66
C ARG A 95 -12.84 4.90 19.12
N ASN A 96 -11.95 3.95 19.41
CA ASN A 96 -11.76 3.43 20.76
C ASN A 96 -10.37 3.74 21.35
N HIS A 97 -9.35 3.92 20.49
CA HIS A 97 -7.96 4.13 20.89
C HIS A 97 -7.27 5.14 19.96
N PRO A 98 -7.79 6.38 19.86
CA PRO A 98 -7.32 7.37 18.90
C PRO A 98 -5.83 7.75 19.06
N GLU A 99 -5.25 7.55 20.24
CA GLU A 99 -3.82 7.71 20.49
C GLU A 99 -2.94 6.74 19.67
N LEU A 100 -3.53 5.63 19.18
CA LEU A 100 -2.84 4.66 18.34
C LEU A 100 -3.00 4.95 16.84
N LEU A 101 -3.88 5.89 16.46
CA LEU A 101 -4.15 6.20 15.04
C LEU A 101 -2.89 6.70 14.32
N VAL A 102 -2.00 7.40 15.05
CA VAL A 102 -0.72 7.87 14.53
C VAL A 102 0.16 6.73 14.01
N ALA A 103 0.05 5.52 14.57
CA ALA A 103 0.79 4.35 14.10
C ALA A 103 0.42 3.98 12.66
N HIS A 104 -0.89 3.95 12.36
CA HIS A 104 -1.38 3.65 11.01
C HIS A 104 -1.06 4.75 10.00
N ALA A 105 -1.28 6.01 10.39
CA ALA A 105 -0.95 7.16 9.54
C ALA A 105 0.56 7.19 9.21
N TYR A 106 1.41 6.95 10.22
CA TYR A 106 2.85 6.82 10.04
C TYR A 106 3.19 5.70 9.02
N THR A 107 2.72 4.48 9.27
CA THR A 107 3.05 3.32 8.43
C THR A 107 2.65 3.53 6.97
N ARG A 108 1.50 4.16 6.72
CA ARG A 108 1.01 4.43 5.37
C ARG A 108 1.72 5.62 4.72
N TYR A 109 1.55 6.82 5.26
CA TYR A 109 1.98 8.06 4.59
C TYR A 109 3.51 8.15 4.42
N LEU A 110 4.29 7.74 5.43
CA LEU A 110 5.75 7.82 5.32
C LEU A 110 6.31 6.71 4.43
N GLY A 111 5.63 5.57 4.34
CA GLY A 111 5.88 4.56 3.32
C GLY A 111 5.69 5.13 1.92
N ASP A 112 4.56 5.79 1.67
CA ASP A 112 4.25 6.38 0.36
C ASP A 112 5.25 7.47 -0.03
N LEU A 113 5.67 8.32 0.91
CA LEU A 113 6.67 9.37 0.66
C LEU A 113 8.09 8.83 0.44
N SER A 114 8.39 7.60 0.89
CA SER A 114 9.72 7.00 0.76
C SER A 114 9.84 6.16 -0.52
N GLY A 115 8.79 5.40 -0.85
CA GLY A 115 8.79 4.47 -1.99
C GLY A 115 7.92 4.88 -3.17
N GLY A 116 7.05 5.89 -3.01
CA GLY A 116 6.00 6.22 -3.97
C GLY A 116 6.51 6.59 -5.35
N GLN A 117 7.63 7.31 -5.47
CA GLN A 117 8.20 7.66 -6.78
C GLN A 117 8.79 6.46 -7.52
N VAL A 118 9.33 5.48 -6.79
CA VAL A 118 9.81 4.22 -7.38
C VAL A 118 8.61 3.39 -7.85
N LEU A 119 7.60 3.23 -7.00
CA LEU A 119 6.37 2.52 -7.33
C LEU A 119 5.61 3.17 -8.50
N LYS A 120 5.57 4.50 -8.56
CA LYS A 120 5.01 5.26 -9.69
C LYS A 120 5.67 4.87 -11.01
N LYS A 121 7.00 4.86 -11.06
CA LYS A 121 7.76 4.49 -12.27
C LYS A 121 7.53 3.03 -12.66
N ILE A 122 7.46 2.13 -11.69
CA ILE A 122 7.18 0.71 -11.94
C ILE A 122 5.76 0.55 -12.50
N ALA A 123 4.76 1.16 -11.85
CA ALA A 123 3.37 1.11 -12.30
C ALA A 123 3.18 1.72 -13.69
N GLN A 124 3.78 2.89 -13.95
CA GLN A 124 3.73 3.55 -15.25
C GLN A 124 4.26 2.64 -16.36
N LYS A 125 5.40 1.99 -16.13
CA LYS A 125 6.02 1.08 -17.09
C LYS A 125 5.22 -0.22 -17.26
N ALA A 126 4.74 -0.80 -16.15
CA ALA A 126 4.00 -2.06 -16.16
C ALA A 126 2.67 -1.95 -16.91
N LEU A 127 2.00 -0.80 -16.76
CA LEU A 127 0.69 -0.52 -17.34
C LEU A 127 0.73 0.26 -18.66
N GLN A 128 1.92 0.68 -19.10
CA GLN A 128 2.10 1.56 -20.28
C GLN A 128 1.25 2.83 -20.18
N LEU A 129 1.20 3.42 -18.98
CA LEU A 129 0.42 4.63 -18.70
C LEU A 129 1.06 5.86 -19.37
N PRO A 130 0.23 6.85 -19.75
CA PRO A 130 0.73 8.07 -20.38
C PRO A 130 1.66 8.84 -19.43
N SER A 131 2.52 9.68 -20.00
CA SER A 131 3.40 10.59 -19.25
C SER A 131 2.65 11.74 -18.57
N THR A 132 1.36 11.92 -18.90
CA THR A 132 0.44 12.91 -18.31
C THR A 132 0.15 12.66 -16.83
N GLY A 133 0.34 11.43 -16.34
CA GLY A 133 0.16 11.05 -14.94
C GLY A 133 -1.21 10.43 -14.61
N GLU A 134 -2.09 10.27 -15.59
CA GLU A 134 -3.39 9.61 -15.42
C GLU A 134 -3.21 8.16 -14.95
N GLY A 135 -4.01 7.73 -13.96
CA GLY A 135 -3.90 6.41 -13.31
C GLY A 135 -2.73 6.27 -12.33
N LEU A 136 -2.07 7.39 -11.96
CA LEU A 136 -0.96 7.44 -10.99
C LEU A 136 -1.12 8.59 -9.99
N ALA A 137 -2.34 9.09 -9.77
CA ALA A 137 -2.63 10.19 -8.88
C ALA A 137 -2.23 9.85 -7.43
N PHE A 138 -2.46 8.61 -6.98
CA PHE A 138 -2.08 8.14 -5.64
C PHE A 138 -0.61 8.43 -5.28
N PHE A 139 0.30 8.26 -6.25
CA PHE A 139 1.75 8.45 -6.06
C PHE A 139 2.21 9.91 -6.22
N THR A 140 1.28 10.84 -6.40
CA THR A 140 1.58 12.26 -6.64
C THR A 140 1.14 13.09 -5.44
N PHE A 141 2.07 13.83 -4.85
CA PHE A 141 1.86 14.60 -3.61
C PHE A 141 2.07 16.09 -3.89
N ASP A 142 1.09 16.75 -4.51
CA ASP A 142 1.21 18.16 -4.92
C ASP A 142 1.37 19.11 -3.72
N GLY A 143 0.83 18.76 -2.55
CA GLY A 143 1.04 19.48 -1.30
C GLY A 143 2.43 19.29 -0.67
N VAL A 144 3.26 18.37 -1.20
CA VAL A 144 4.59 18.06 -0.65
C VAL A 144 5.68 18.38 -1.67
N SER A 145 6.30 19.55 -1.52
CA SER A 145 7.39 20.00 -2.42
C SER A 145 8.69 19.23 -2.24
N ASN A 146 8.98 18.72 -1.03
CA ASN A 146 10.15 17.91 -0.73
C ASN A 146 9.82 16.82 0.28
N ALA A 147 9.79 15.57 -0.17
CA ALA A 147 9.42 14.41 0.64
C ALA A 147 10.34 14.23 1.86
N THR A 148 11.66 14.41 1.72
CA THR A 148 12.61 14.25 2.84
C THR A 148 12.34 15.26 3.95
N LYS A 149 12.20 16.54 3.60
CA LYS A 149 11.88 17.60 4.57
C LYS A 149 10.52 17.38 5.22
N PHE A 150 9.53 16.94 4.45
CA PHE A 150 8.20 16.66 4.98
C PHE A 150 8.20 15.47 5.95
N LYS A 151 8.94 14.39 5.67
CA LYS A 151 9.12 13.27 6.60
C LYS A 151 9.78 13.72 7.91
N GLN A 152 10.78 14.61 7.85
CA GLN A 152 11.41 15.19 9.04
C GLN A 152 10.42 16.03 9.85
N LEU A 153 9.63 16.88 9.18
CA LEU A 153 8.55 17.66 9.81
C LEU A 153 7.54 16.73 10.49
N TYR A 154 7.05 15.71 9.80
CA TYR A 154 6.07 14.77 10.34
C TYR A 154 6.59 14.05 11.58
N ARG A 155 7.85 13.56 11.56
CA ARG A 155 8.50 12.95 12.73
C ARG A 155 8.63 13.93 13.90
N SER A 156 8.98 15.19 13.62
CA SER A 156 9.03 16.24 14.65
C SER A 156 7.66 16.49 15.27
N ARG A 157 6.58 16.48 14.47
CA ARG A 157 5.20 16.62 14.97
C ARG A 157 4.75 15.44 15.80
N MET A 158 5.10 14.22 15.42
CA MET A 158 4.87 13.04 16.24
C MET A 158 5.58 13.09 17.58
N ASN A 159 6.83 13.58 17.62
CA ASN A 159 7.57 13.73 18.86
C ASN A 159 6.96 14.78 19.82
N ALA A 160 6.13 15.69 19.29
CA ALA A 160 5.40 16.67 20.09
C ALA A 160 4.10 16.12 20.70
N LEU A 161 3.68 14.90 20.35
CA LEU A 161 2.54 14.25 20.98
C LEU A 161 2.91 13.87 22.41
N GLU A 162 2.17 14.40 23.38
CA GLU A 162 2.35 14.07 24.78
C GLU A 162 1.86 12.63 25.04
N MET A 163 2.80 11.73 25.30
CA MET A 163 2.53 10.31 25.54
C MET A 163 3.38 9.79 26.70
N ASP A 164 2.75 9.05 27.60
CA ASP A 164 3.47 8.28 28.62
C ASP A 164 4.17 7.06 28.00
N LEU A 165 5.05 6.42 28.78
CA LEU A 165 5.82 5.26 28.30
C LEU A 165 4.92 4.08 27.91
N ALA A 166 3.78 3.90 28.58
CA ALA A 166 2.85 2.82 28.27
C ALA A 166 2.18 3.02 26.90
N THR A 167 1.77 4.25 26.61
CA THR A 167 1.18 4.66 25.33
C THR A 167 2.19 4.54 24.20
N LYS A 168 3.43 5.00 24.40
CA LYS A 168 4.51 4.83 23.39
C LYS A 168 4.72 3.36 23.03
N LYS A 169 4.70 2.45 24.00
CA LYS A 169 4.78 1.01 23.75
C LYS A 169 3.58 0.50 22.94
N ARG A 170 2.36 0.92 23.30
CA ARG A 170 1.15 0.55 22.54
C ARG A 170 1.17 1.07 21.10
N VAL A 171 1.65 2.29 20.88
CA VAL A 171 1.82 2.87 19.53
C VAL A 171 2.81 2.05 18.70
N LEU A 172 3.94 1.63 19.30
CA LEU A 172 4.91 0.78 18.63
C LEU A 172 4.33 -0.59 18.25
N GLU A 173 3.61 -1.24 19.17
CA GLU A 173 2.94 -2.50 18.89
C GLU A 173 1.83 -2.35 17.84
N GLU A 174 1.13 -1.21 17.82
CA GLU A 174 0.16 -0.92 16.78
C GLU A 174 0.82 -0.69 15.43
N ALA A 175 1.98 -0.05 15.38
CA ALA A 175 2.73 0.13 14.14
C ALA A 175 3.14 -1.23 13.55
N LYS A 176 3.65 -2.15 14.39
CA LYS A 176 3.93 -3.55 13.99
C LYS A 176 2.68 -4.22 13.41
N LYS A 177 1.53 -4.04 14.06
CA LYS A 177 0.25 -4.57 13.58
C LYS A 177 -0.17 -3.96 12.25
N ALA A 178 0.00 -2.65 12.07
CA ALA A 178 -0.26 -1.96 10.82
C ALA A 178 0.62 -2.51 9.68
N PHE A 179 1.91 -2.76 9.94
CA PHE A 179 2.80 -3.41 8.98
C PHE A 179 2.32 -4.83 8.64
N LEU A 180 1.98 -5.65 9.63
CA LEU A 180 1.49 -7.00 9.40
C LEU A 180 0.18 -7.02 8.59
N LEU A 181 -0.75 -6.11 8.87
CA LEU A 181 -1.99 -5.97 8.10
C LEU A 181 -1.71 -5.57 6.64
N ASN A 182 -0.73 -4.69 6.40
CA ASN A 182 -0.30 -4.39 5.04
C ASN A 182 0.24 -5.64 4.32
N ILE A 183 1.11 -6.41 4.98
CA ILE A 183 1.67 -7.65 4.44
C ILE A 183 0.54 -8.63 4.07
N GLN A 184 -0.39 -8.89 4.99
CA GLN A 184 -1.52 -9.80 4.77
C GLN A 184 -2.39 -9.37 3.60
N VAL A 185 -2.59 -8.05 3.40
CA VAL A 185 -3.29 -7.54 2.22
C VAL A 185 -2.52 -7.90 0.95
N PHE A 186 -1.22 -7.63 0.87
CA PHE A 186 -0.44 -7.94 -0.33
C PHE A 186 -0.32 -9.44 -0.62
N GLU A 187 -0.18 -10.28 0.40
CA GLU A 187 -0.20 -11.74 0.26
C GLU A 187 -1.54 -12.23 -0.30
N ALA A 188 -2.66 -11.75 0.26
CA ALA A 188 -3.99 -12.09 -0.24
C ALA A 188 -4.19 -11.64 -1.70
N LEU A 189 -3.68 -10.46 -2.07
CA LEU A 189 -3.74 -9.99 -3.45
C LEU A 189 -2.88 -10.85 -4.39
N GLN A 190 -1.69 -11.25 -3.97
CA GLN A 190 -0.82 -12.14 -4.73
C GLN A 190 -1.48 -13.51 -4.97
N GLU A 191 -2.14 -14.07 -3.95
CA GLU A 191 -2.91 -15.30 -4.10
C GLU A 191 -4.06 -15.15 -5.09
N LEU A 192 -4.81 -14.05 -5.04
CA LEU A 192 -5.93 -13.81 -5.96
C LEU A 192 -5.46 -13.72 -7.42
N VAL A 193 -4.33 -13.03 -7.66
CA VAL A 193 -3.70 -12.97 -8.99
C VAL A 193 -3.25 -14.35 -9.44
N SER A 194 -2.71 -15.17 -8.53
CA SER A 194 -2.22 -16.53 -8.84
C SER A 194 -3.38 -17.50 -9.14
N LYS A 195 -4.46 -17.49 -8.35
CA LYS A 195 -5.66 -18.30 -8.58
C LYS A 195 -6.37 -17.93 -9.88
N SER A 196 -6.35 -16.65 -10.25
CA SER A 196 -6.87 -16.18 -11.55
C SER A 196 -6.07 -16.71 -12.75
N GLN A 197 -4.83 -17.16 -12.55
CA GLN A 197 -4.04 -17.87 -13.56
C GLN A 197 -4.46 -19.32 -13.72
N GLU A 198 -4.60 -20.04 -12.62
CA GLU A 198 -4.96 -21.46 -12.63
C GLU A 198 -6.34 -21.67 -13.25
N ASN A 199 -7.31 -20.81 -12.90
CA ASN A 199 -8.66 -20.86 -13.46
C ASN A 199 -8.74 -20.38 -14.93
N GLY A 200 -7.70 -19.69 -15.42
CA GLY A 200 -7.60 -19.19 -16.79
C GLY A 200 -6.90 -20.14 -17.78
N HIS A 201 -6.38 -21.30 -17.33
CA HIS A 201 -5.53 -22.17 -18.15
C HIS A 201 -6.11 -23.57 -18.40
N LEU A 202 -7.17 -23.63 -19.21
CA LEU A 202 -7.43 -24.72 -20.19
C LEU A 202 -7.65 -24.13 -21.59
N VAL A 203 -6.75 -23.25 -22.04
CA VAL A 203 -6.56 -23.01 -23.48
C VAL A 203 -5.06 -22.92 -23.72
N GLN A 204 -4.47 -24.00 -24.22
CA GLN A 204 -3.16 -23.97 -24.86
C GLN A 204 -3.29 -23.19 -26.18
N PRO A 205 -2.67 -22.01 -26.36
CA PRO A 205 -2.62 -21.38 -27.67
C PRO A 205 -1.39 -21.92 -28.39
N LYS A 206 -1.61 -22.48 -29.60
CA LYS A 206 -0.54 -22.70 -30.57
C LYS A 206 0.30 -21.42 -30.70
N ALA A 207 1.62 -21.62 -30.72
CA ALA A 207 2.66 -20.60 -30.68
C ALA A 207 2.30 -19.32 -31.44
N ASP A 208 2.14 -18.21 -30.72
CA ASP A 208 2.09 -16.88 -31.35
C ASP A 208 2.43 -15.74 -30.37
N LEU A 209 2.93 -14.63 -30.93
CA LEU A 209 3.52 -13.45 -30.27
C LEU A 209 2.73 -12.87 -29.06
N ARG A 210 1.43 -13.14 -28.94
CA ARG A 210 0.57 -12.75 -27.81
C ARG A 210 0.99 -13.41 -26.48
N ALA A 211 1.45 -14.67 -26.49
CA ALA A 211 1.84 -15.36 -25.25
C ALA A 211 3.04 -14.69 -24.56
N ARG A 212 3.99 -14.14 -25.34
CA ARG A 212 5.14 -13.38 -24.80
C ARG A 212 4.73 -12.06 -24.15
N SER A 213 3.74 -11.37 -24.69
CA SER A 213 3.24 -10.10 -24.15
C SER A 213 2.49 -10.29 -22.82
N VAL A 214 1.67 -11.34 -22.73
CA VAL A 214 0.95 -11.71 -21.51
C VAL A 214 1.91 -12.11 -20.39
N ASN A 215 2.89 -12.96 -20.70
CA ASN A 215 3.90 -13.40 -19.72
C ASN A 215 4.77 -12.22 -19.24
N LYS A 216 5.08 -11.27 -20.14
CA LYS A 216 5.80 -10.05 -19.79
C LYS A 216 4.97 -9.18 -18.84
N SER A 217 3.70 -8.89 -19.14
CA SER A 217 2.83 -8.08 -18.27
C SER A 217 2.71 -8.68 -16.85
N TYR A 218 2.57 -10.00 -16.76
CA TYR A 218 2.51 -10.72 -15.48
C TYR A 218 3.78 -10.58 -14.63
N GLU A 219 4.96 -10.77 -15.22
CA GLU A 219 6.23 -10.54 -14.52
C GLU A 219 6.34 -9.12 -13.97
N HIS A 220 5.80 -8.12 -14.66
CA HIS A 220 5.78 -6.74 -14.17
C HIS A 220 4.82 -6.57 -12.97
N GLY A 221 3.68 -7.25 -12.94
CA GLY A 221 2.74 -7.23 -11.81
C GLY A 221 3.30 -7.89 -10.54
N LYS A 222 3.95 -9.05 -10.69
CA LYS A 222 4.72 -9.69 -9.60
C LYS A 222 5.86 -8.80 -9.11
N THR A 223 6.59 -8.18 -10.04
CA THR A 223 7.68 -7.24 -9.71
C THR A 223 7.15 -6.04 -8.92
N PHE A 224 5.96 -5.53 -9.26
CA PHE A 224 5.32 -4.45 -8.53
C PHE A 224 4.98 -4.86 -7.09
N LEU A 225 4.29 -5.99 -6.88
CA LEU A 225 3.96 -6.48 -5.53
C LEU A 225 5.22 -6.76 -4.70
N LYS A 226 6.25 -7.38 -5.30
CA LYS A 226 7.55 -7.59 -4.65
C LYS A 226 8.23 -6.27 -4.27
N ALA A 227 8.20 -5.27 -5.16
CA ALA A 227 8.77 -3.95 -4.87
C ALA A 227 8.02 -3.23 -3.73
N VAL A 228 6.70 -3.35 -3.67
CA VAL A 228 5.90 -2.79 -2.56
C VAL A 228 6.29 -3.45 -1.24
N LEU A 229 6.37 -4.78 -1.20
CA LEU A 229 6.78 -5.52 -0.02
C LEU A 229 8.21 -5.17 0.43
N HIS A 230 9.14 -5.04 -0.52
CA HIS A 230 10.54 -4.68 -0.24
C HIS A 230 10.67 -3.25 0.33
N LEU A 231 9.89 -2.31 -0.19
CA LEU A 231 9.85 -0.93 0.31
C LEU A 231 9.23 -0.85 1.70
N LEU A 232 8.21 -1.66 1.99
CA LEU A 232 7.64 -1.79 3.32
C LEU A 232 8.66 -2.37 4.31
N ALA A 233 9.43 -3.39 3.92
CA ALA A 233 10.50 -3.96 4.73
C ALA A 233 11.68 -2.99 4.94
N SER A 234 12.00 -2.15 3.96
CA SER A 234 13.04 -1.12 4.11
C SER A 234 12.61 -0.03 5.11
N ALA A 235 11.32 0.33 5.13
CA ALA A 235 10.76 1.26 6.10
C ALA A 235 10.73 0.67 7.53
N ASP A 236 10.57 -0.65 7.67
CA ASP A 236 10.66 -1.40 8.94
C ASP A 236 12.06 -1.29 9.59
N HIS A 237 13.11 -1.35 8.77
CA HIS A 237 14.50 -1.21 9.22
C HIS A 237 14.83 0.24 9.67
N GLU A 238 14.33 1.27 8.97
CA GLU A 238 14.47 2.67 9.40
C GLU A 238 13.81 2.96 10.76
N LEU A 239 12.82 2.15 11.12
CA LEU A 239 12.00 2.31 12.32
C LEU A 239 12.54 1.59 13.55
N GLY A 240 13.56 0.73 13.39
CA GLY A 240 14.01 -0.15 14.47
C GLY A 240 12.96 -1.20 14.87
N ILE A 241 12.00 -1.50 13.97
CA ILE A 241 10.95 -2.52 14.17
C ILE A 241 11.43 -3.88 13.61
N ALA A 242 12.74 -4.15 13.66
CA ALA A 242 13.39 -5.33 13.07
C ALA A 242 12.78 -6.70 13.45
N GLN A 243 11.97 -6.77 14.50
CA GLN A 243 11.26 -8.00 14.91
C GLN A 243 10.08 -8.39 14.01
N ALA A 244 9.47 -7.46 13.26
CA ALA A 244 8.34 -7.79 12.39
C ALA A 244 8.78 -8.63 11.17
N THR A 245 9.98 -8.35 10.67
CA THR A 245 10.62 -9.07 9.56
C THR A 245 11.22 -10.41 9.97
N GLU A 246 11.67 -10.57 11.23
CA GLU A 246 12.15 -11.85 11.79
C GLU A 246 11.03 -12.90 12.02
N ALA A 247 9.76 -12.48 12.06
CA ALA A 247 8.63 -13.35 12.40
C ALA A 247 8.08 -14.17 11.21
N ILE A 248 8.62 -14.02 9.99
CA ILE A 248 8.00 -14.61 8.79
C ILE A 248 9.07 -15.33 7.93
N PRO A 249 9.18 -16.67 8.03
CA PRO A 249 10.18 -17.47 7.32
C PRO A 249 10.20 -17.25 5.79
N PHE A 250 9.05 -16.96 5.19
CA PHE A 250 8.89 -16.72 3.76
C PHE A 250 9.65 -15.47 3.25
N TYR A 251 9.87 -14.47 4.11
CA TYR A 251 10.60 -13.24 3.72
C TYR A 251 12.12 -13.44 3.67
N ALA A 252 12.67 -14.28 4.53
CA ALA A 252 14.10 -14.62 4.49
C ALA A 252 14.47 -15.39 3.21
N ASP A 253 13.59 -16.31 2.77
CA ASP A 253 13.77 -17.05 1.52
C ASP A 253 13.63 -16.14 0.29
N LEU A 254 12.67 -15.20 0.30
CA LEU A 254 12.47 -14.25 -0.79
C LEU A 254 13.67 -13.30 -0.95
N LEU A 255 14.24 -12.79 0.14
CA LEU A 255 15.45 -11.95 0.12
C LEU A 255 16.69 -12.70 -0.41
N THR A 256 16.75 -14.02 -0.15
CA THR A 256 17.82 -14.91 -0.62
C THR A 256 17.71 -15.19 -2.12
N GLU A 257 16.49 -15.39 -2.65
CA GLU A 257 16.24 -15.62 -4.09
C GLU A 257 16.56 -14.43 -4.99
N VAL A 258 16.43 -13.18 -4.52
CA VAL A 258 16.80 -11.97 -5.29
C VAL A 258 18.27 -11.56 -5.15
N GLY A 259 19.10 -12.35 -4.47
CA GLY A 259 20.56 -12.11 -4.39
C GLY A 259 20.94 -10.83 -3.66
N VAL A 260 20.09 -10.33 -2.76
CA VAL A 260 20.42 -9.18 -1.92
C VAL A 260 20.95 -9.72 -0.60
N GLY A 261 22.27 -9.95 -0.57
CA GLY A 261 22.97 -10.16 0.69
C GLY A 261 22.75 -8.96 1.63
N SER A 262 22.75 -9.24 2.93
CA SER A 262 22.57 -8.32 4.05
C SER A 262 23.46 -7.05 4.08
N ASP A 263 24.26 -6.80 3.04
CA ASP A 263 25.26 -5.73 2.97
C ASP A 263 24.96 -4.61 1.95
N VAL A 264 23.85 -4.66 1.19
CA VAL A 264 23.61 -3.68 0.10
C VAL A 264 22.96 -2.35 0.55
N TYR A 265 22.47 -2.22 1.78
CA TYR A 265 21.76 -1.02 2.22
C TYR A 265 22.53 -0.05 3.13
N ARG A 266 23.85 -0.26 3.34
CA ARG A 266 24.55 0.48 4.41
C ARG A 266 25.12 1.86 4.05
N ARG A 267 25.19 2.33 2.79
CA ARG A 267 25.99 3.57 2.55
C ARG A 267 25.47 4.74 1.70
N ASP A 268 24.55 4.61 0.75
CA ASP A 268 24.42 5.69 -0.26
C ASP A 268 23.04 6.36 -0.41
N TRP A 269 22.15 6.30 0.59
CA TRP A 269 20.80 6.90 0.51
C TRP A 269 20.55 8.16 1.35
N PHE A 270 21.60 8.79 1.90
CA PHE A 270 21.49 10.08 2.60
C PHE A 270 22.52 11.10 2.07
N PRO A 271 22.09 12.29 1.66
CA PRO A 271 22.68 13.53 2.15
C PRO A 271 22.08 13.95 3.50
#